data_AF-A0A382ZM83-F1
#
_entry.id   AF-A0A382ZM83-F1
#
_cell.length_a   1.000
_cell.length_b   1.000
_cell.length_c   1.000
_cell.angle_alpha   90.00
_cell.angle_beta   90.00
_cell.angle_gamma   90.00
#
_symmetry.space_group_name_H-M   'P 1'
#
loop_
_entity.id
_entity.type
_entity.pdbx_description
1 polymer ?
#
loop_
_entity_poly.entity_id
_entity_poly.type
_entity_poly.pdbx_seq_one_letter_code
_entity_poly.pdbx_strand_id
1 'polypeptide(L)' 'MKSAVIVFPGSNCDRDIAIALKAVCGGNVDMVWHG' A
#
# COMPACT_ATOMS: atom_id res chain seq x y z
N MET A 1 4.71 -2.38 12.80
CA MET A 1 4.96 -3.33 11.69
C MET A 1 5.54 -2.54 10.52
N LYS A 2 6.33 -3.16 9.64
CA LYS A 2 6.74 -2.53 8.36
C LYS A 2 5.88 -3.13 7.25
N SER A 3 5.24 -2.30 6.45
CA SER A 3 4.36 -2.71 5.35
C SER A 3 4.59 -1.83 4.13
N ALA A 4 4.43 -2.41 2.95
CA ALA A 4 4.55 -1.71 1.68
C ALA A 4 3.49 -2.20 0.69
N VAL A 5 3.07 -1.30 -0.20
CA VAL A 5 2.19 -1.59 -1.34
C VAL A 5 2.96 -1.32 -2.61
N ILE A 6 3.08 -2.35 -3.45
CA ILE A 6 3.71 -2.23 -4.76
C ILE A 6 2.67 -1.74 -5.77
N VAL A 7 2.94 -0.62 -6.41
CA VAL A 7 2.07 0.02 -7.39
C VAL A 7 2.58 -0.31 -8.79
N PHE A 8 1.75 -0.99 -9.59
CA PHE A 8 2.03 -1.33 -11.00
C PHE A 8 1.27 -0.38 -11.95
N PRO A 9 1.69 -0.25 -13.24
CA PRO A 9 0.92 0.48 -14.25
C PRO A 9 -0.52 0.00 -14.33
N GLY A 10 -1.47 0.94 -14.20
CA GLY A 10 -2.90 0.63 -14.28
C GLY A 10 -3.48 -0.08 -13.05
N SER A 11 -2.70 -0.29 -11.99
CA SER A 11 -3.25 -0.71 -10.70
C SER A 11 -4.19 0.39 -10.15
N ASN A 12 -5.31 -0.04 -9.58
CA ASN A 12 -6.41 0.85 -9.21
C ASN A 12 -6.77 0.80 -7.72
N CYS A 13 -6.41 -0.27 -7.02
CA CYS A 13 -6.76 -0.49 -5.61
C CYS A 13 -5.57 -0.27 -4.65
N ASP A 14 -4.45 0.31 -5.10
CA ASP A 14 -3.25 0.47 -4.27
C ASP A 14 -3.51 1.36 -3.05
N ARG A 15 -4.33 2.41 -3.23
CA ARG A 15 -4.70 3.30 -2.12
C ARG A 15 -5.64 2.61 -1.13
N ASP A 16 -6.56 1.80 -1.63
CA ASP A 16 -7.53 1.08 -0.79
C ASP A 16 -6.80 0.09 0.11
N ILE A 17 -5.86 -0.67 -0.44
CA ILE A 17 -5.09 -1.62 0.34
C ILE A 17 -4.13 -0.91 1.31
N ALA A 18 -3.57 0.25 0.95
CA ALA A 18 -2.75 1.04 1.86
C ALA A 18 -3.55 1.54 3.09
N ILE A 19 -4.80 1.97 2.89
CA ILE A 19 -5.69 2.38 3.98
C ILE A 19 -6.05 1.17 4.85
N ALA A 20 -6.41 0.04 4.24
CA ALA A 20 -6.73 -1.19 4.96
C ALA A 20 -5.54 -1.68 5.81
N LEU A 21 -4.34 -1.70 5.23
CA LEU A 21 -3.11 -2.08 5.93
C LEU A 21 -2.81 -1.14 7.09
N LYS A 22 -2.97 0.18 6.90
CA LYS A 22 -2.78 1.16 7.98
C LYS A 22 -3.76 0.92 9.13
N ALA A 23 -5.02 0.62 8.83
CA ALA A 23 -6.07 0.41 9.82
C ALA A 23 -5.90 -0.89 10.61
N VAL A 24 -5.51 -1.99 9.94
CA VAL A 24 -5.43 -3.32 10.56
C VAL A 24 -4.07 -3.57 11.22
N CYS A 25 -2.99 -3.17 10.57
CA CYS A 25 -1.63 -3.50 11.02
C CYS A 25 -1.05 -2.45 11.97
N GLY A 26 -1.56 -1.21 11.93
CA GLY A 26 -1.01 -0.08 12.65
C GLY A 26 0.35 0.37 12.11
N GLY A 27 0.50 1.67 11.90
CA GLY A 27 1.73 2.30 11.39
C GLY A 27 1.63 2.74 9.93
N ASN A 28 2.73 3.30 9.42
CA ASN A 28 2.81 3.79 8.05
C ASN A 28 2.99 2.65 7.05
N VAL A 29 2.47 2.85 5.84
CA VAL A 29 2.58 1.92 4.71
C VAL A 29 3.36 2.61 3.61
N ASP A 30 4.45 2.00 3.16
CA ASP A 30 5.29 2.56 2.10
C ASP A 30 4.70 2.26 0.72
N MET A 31 4.48 3.28 -0.10
CA MET A 31 4.00 3.11 -1.48
C MET A 31 5.21 2.99 -2.41
N VAL A 32 5.36 1.85 -3.09
CA VAL A 32 6.55 1.52 -3.90
C VAL A 32 6.13 1.35 -5.35
N TRP A 33 6.61 2.23 -6.23
CA TRP A 33 6.36 2.13 -7.68
C TRP A 33 7.13 0.95 -8.31
N HIS A 34 6.45 0.20 -9.18
CA HIS A 34 7.04 -0.87 -9.99
C HIS A 34 6.58 -0.76 -11.45
N GLY A 35 7.38 -0.03 -12.23
CA GLY A 35 7.23 0.14 -13.67
C GLY A 35 6.35 1.32 -13.99
#